data_AF-A0AAW1KS60-F1
#
_entry.id   AF-A0AAW1KS60-F1
#
_cell.length_a   1.000
_cell.length_b   1.000
_cell.length_c   1.000
_cell.angle_alpha   90.00
_cell.angle_beta   90.00
_cell.angle_gamma   90.00
#
_symmetry.space_group_name_H-M   'P 1'
#
loop_
_entity.id
_entity.type
_entity.pdbx_description
1 polymer ?
#
loop_
_entity_poly.entity_id
_entity_poly.type
_entity_poly.pdbx_seq_one_letter_code
_entity_poly.pdbx_strand_id
1 'polypeptide(L)'
;MASRIIAQLLVMGTGMVIRAFGQAYRQAIINASKTGAAQEAVENTVRRASKALTEQEARQILGVPNTAAWDEILQKYDVLFERNAKQGSFYIQSKVHRAKECLESVYQNKVPIL
;
A
#
# COMPACT_ATOMS: atom_id res chain seq x y z
N MET A 1 -9.25 10.19 -61.23
CA MET A 1 -10.42 10.16 -60.33
C MET A 1 -10.18 9.34 -59.07
N ALA A 2 -9.64 8.11 -59.16
CA ALA A 2 -9.39 7.23 -58.00
C ALA A 2 -8.45 7.82 -56.92
N SER A 3 -7.38 8.53 -57.30
CA SER A 3 -6.43 9.12 -56.34
C SER A 3 -7.03 10.24 -55.48
N ARG A 4 -8.01 10.99 -55.99
CA ARG A 4 -8.72 12.04 -55.22
C ARG A 4 -9.67 11.44 -54.17
N ILE A 5 -10.30 10.31 -54.48
CA ILE A 5 -11.20 9.60 -53.56
C ILE A 5 -10.41 8.99 -52.39
N ILE A 6 -9.25 8.38 -52.69
CA ILE A 6 -8.36 7.83 -51.66
C ILE A 6 -7.83 8.94 -50.74
N ALA A 7 -7.43 10.09 -51.31
CA ALA A 7 -6.95 11.22 -50.52
C ALA A 7 -8.04 11.80 -49.59
N GLN A 8 -9.29 11.89 -50.05
CA GLN A 8 -10.41 12.36 -49.23
C GLN A 8 -10.75 11.39 -48.09
N LEU A 9 -10.76 10.08 -48.35
CA LEU A 9 -10.98 9.06 -47.32
C LEU A 9 -9.89 9.08 -46.24
N LEU A 10 -8.64 9.26 -46.64
CA LEU A 10 -7.50 9.27 -45.73
C LEU A 10 -7.56 10.50 -44.80
N VAL A 11 -7.79 11.69 -45.37
CA VAL A 11 -7.92 12.94 -44.61
C VAL A 11 -9.11 12.90 -43.66
N MET A 12 -10.28 12.43 -44.11
CA MET A 12 -11.48 12.31 -43.27
C MET A 12 -11.31 11.27 -42.16
N GLY A 13 -10.66 10.13 -42.46
CA GLY A 13 -10.40 9.05 -41.50
C GLY A 13 -9.44 9.47 -40.37
N THR A 14 -8.36 10.18 -40.71
CA THR A 14 -7.36 10.61 -39.71
C THR A 14 -7.91 11.60 -38.70
N GLY A 15 -8.81 12.51 -39.12
CA GLY A 15 -9.35 13.55 -38.23
C GLY A 15 -10.27 13.01 -37.13
N MET A 16 -11.02 11.94 -37.41
CA MET A 16 -11.96 11.35 -36.44
C MET A 16 -11.22 10.63 -35.31
N VAL A 17 -10.14 9.92 -35.64
CA VAL A 17 -9.36 9.13 -34.68
C VAL A 17 -8.69 10.04 -33.65
N ILE A 18 -8.06 11.14 -34.09
CA ILE A 18 -7.40 12.11 -33.19
C ILE A 18 -8.40 12.75 -32.21
N ARG A 19 -9.58 13.12 -32.70
CA ARG A 19 -10.63 13.71 -31.86
C ARG A 19 -11.20 12.71 -30.86
N ALA A 20 -11.38 11.46 -31.27
CA ALA A 20 -11.86 10.39 -30.39
C ALA A 20 -10.86 10.11 -29.26
N PHE A 21 -9.55 10.08 -29.55
CA PHE A 21 -8.52 9.93 -28.52
C PHE A 21 -8.49 11.12 -27.55
N GLY A 22 -8.59 12.36 -28.04
CA GLY A 22 -8.65 13.55 -27.19
C GLY A 22 -9.89 13.58 -26.28
N GLN A 23 -11.05 13.18 -26.82
CA GLN A 23 -12.29 13.09 -26.05
C GLN A 23 -12.23 11.96 -25.02
N ALA A 24 -11.71 10.79 -25.38
CA ALA A 24 -11.51 9.68 -24.46
C ALA A 24 -10.53 10.03 -23.33
N TYR A 25 -9.44 10.74 -23.64
CA TYR A 25 -8.47 11.21 -22.65
C TYR A 25 -9.11 12.20 -21.65
N ARG A 26 -9.86 13.19 -22.17
CA ARG A 26 -10.60 14.14 -21.33
C ARG A 26 -11.66 13.42 -20.48
N GLN A 27 -12.35 12.44 -21.05
CA GLN A 27 -13.35 11.65 -20.34
C GLN A 27 -12.71 10.76 -19.26
N ALA A 28 -11.53 10.20 -19.49
CA ALA A 28 -10.80 9.42 -18.50
C ALA A 28 -10.36 10.28 -17.30
N ILE A 29 -9.89 11.50 -17.52
CA ILE A 29 -9.54 12.44 -16.44
C ILE A 29 -10.79 12.82 -15.63
N ILE A 30 -11.89 13.15 -16.31
CA ILE A 30 -13.15 13.50 -15.64
C ILE A 30 -13.69 12.29 -14.87
N ASN A 31 -13.64 11.10 -15.44
CA ASN A 31 -14.08 9.88 -14.77
C ASN A 31 -13.22 9.59 -13.54
N ALA A 32 -11.88 9.70 -13.61
CA ALA A 32 -11.00 9.53 -12.45
C ALA A 32 -11.34 10.48 -11.29
N SER A 33 -11.76 11.72 -11.61
CA SER A 33 -12.22 12.69 -10.60
C SER A 33 -13.62 12.40 -10.05
N LYS A 34 -14.49 11.74 -10.84
CA LYS A 34 -15.89 11.46 -10.48
C LYS A 34 -16.11 10.09 -9.85
N THR A 35 -15.24 9.11 -10.11
CA THR A 35 -15.40 7.72 -9.65
C THR A 35 -14.91 7.51 -8.21
N GLY A 36 -14.59 8.56 -7.47
CA GLY A 36 -14.23 8.43 -6.06
C GLY A 36 -12.92 7.67 -5.82
N ALA A 37 -12.11 7.35 -6.82
CA ALA A 37 -10.87 6.58 -6.66
C ALA A 37 -9.90 7.24 -5.67
N ALA A 38 -9.86 8.57 -5.61
CA ALA A 38 -9.11 9.31 -4.60
C ALA A 38 -9.72 9.16 -3.19
N GLN A 39 -11.05 9.15 -3.09
CA GLN A 39 -11.79 9.02 -1.83
C GLN A 39 -11.74 7.58 -1.30
N GLU A 40 -11.88 6.57 -2.17
CA GLU A 40 -11.66 5.16 -1.87
C GLU A 40 -10.20 4.87 -1.51
N ALA A 41 -9.22 5.50 -2.16
CA ALA A 41 -7.81 5.36 -1.77
C ALA A 41 -7.54 5.94 -0.37
N VAL A 42 -8.11 7.11 -0.07
CA VAL A 42 -8.03 7.72 1.26
C VAL A 42 -8.78 6.87 2.29
N GLU A 43 -10.00 6.42 2.00
CA GLU A 43 -10.82 5.61 2.90
C GLU A 43 -10.22 4.22 3.12
N ASN A 44 -9.61 3.61 2.10
CA ASN A 44 -8.85 2.36 2.26
C ASN A 44 -7.56 2.58 3.04
N THR A 45 -6.89 3.73 2.91
CA THR A 45 -5.74 4.08 3.73
C THR A 45 -6.14 4.28 5.19
N VAL A 46 -7.26 4.98 5.43
CA VAL A 46 -7.83 5.21 6.77
C VAL A 46 -8.33 3.88 7.39
N ARG A 47 -9.01 3.02 6.63
CA ARG A 47 -9.41 1.66 7.07
C ARG A 47 -8.22 0.74 7.31
N ARG A 48 -7.12 0.90 6.58
CA ARG A 48 -5.87 0.18 6.86
C ARG A 48 -5.19 0.70 8.11
N ALA A 49 -5.21 2.01 8.34
CA ALA A 49 -4.70 2.64 9.56
C ALA A 49 -5.53 2.24 10.80
N SER A 50 -6.85 2.11 10.69
CA SER A 50 -7.69 1.61 11.80
C SER A 50 -7.58 0.09 12.04
N LYS A 51 -7.00 -0.66 11.09
CA LYS A 51 -6.53 -2.05 11.27
C LYS A 51 -5.04 -2.13 11.62
N ALA A 52 -4.37 -1.00 11.84
CA ALA A 52 -2.96 -1.02 12.19
C ALA A 52 -2.80 -1.65 13.58
N LEU A 53 -1.80 -2.53 13.68
CA LEU A 53 -1.42 -3.16 14.94
C LEU A 53 -0.98 -2.08 15.93
N THR A 54 -1.60 -2.05 17.10
CA THR A 54 -1.25 -1.08 18.17
C THR A 54 0.03 -1.49 18.90
N GLU A 55 0.71 -0.53 19.54
CA GLU A 55 1.89 -0.81 20.37
C GLU A 55 1.58 -1.84 21.46
N GLN A 56 0.42 -1.71 22.11
CA GLN A 56 -0.01 -2.61 23.17
C GLN A 56 -0.20 -4.05 22.64
N GLU A 57 -0.86 -4.21 21.49
CA GLU A 57 -1.01 -5.53 20.87
C GLU A 57 0.35 -6.11 20.44
N ALA A 58 1.23 -5.28 19.90
CA ALA A 58 2.57 -5.71 19.51
C ALA A 58 3.38 -6.23 20.72
N ARG A 59 3.30 -5.54 21.87
CA ARG A 59 3.91 -6.00 23.13
C ARG A 59 3.30 -7.30 23.63
N GLN A 60 1.98 -7.47 23.51
CA GLN A 60 1.30 -8.72 23.87
C GLN A 60 1.72 -9.88 22.96
N ILE A 61 1.85 -9.66 21.65
CA ILE A 61 2.31 -10.67 20.69
C ILE A 61 3.73 -11.15 21.03
N LEU A 62 4.63 -10.23 21.42
CA LEU A 62 6.00 -10.57 21.80
C LEU A 62 6.14 -11.00 23.28
N GLY A 63 5.09 -10.86 24.08
CA GLY A 63 5.09 -11.20 25.50
C GLY A 63 6.07 -10.35 26.32
N VAL A 64 6.20 -9.06 25.99
CA VAL A 64 7.13 -8.13 26.64
C VAL A 64 6.37 -7.07 27.46
N PRO A 65 6.91 -6.64 28.61
CA PRO A 65 6.31 -5.53 29.37
C PRO A 65 6.48 -4.18 28.66
N ASN A 66 5.72 -3.17 29.08
CA ASN A 66 5.81 -1.80 28.55
C ASN A 66 7.19 -1.15 28.79
N THR A 67 7.91 -1.62 29.81
CA THR A 67 9.24 -1.14 30.21
C THR A 67 10.39 -1.92 29.58
N ALA A 68 10.11 -2.91 28.73
CA ALA A 68 11.13 -3.73 28.10
C ALA A 68 12.11 -2.87 27.28
N ALA A 69 13.40 -3.15 27.43
CA ALA A 69 14.44 -2.53 26.62
C ALA A 69 14.38 -3.07 25.18
N TRP A 70 14.93 -2.31 24.22
CA TRP A 70 14.92 -2.70 22.80
C TRP A 70 15.61 -4.06 22.57
N ASP A 71 16.70 -4.32 23.30
CA ASP A 71 17.44 -5.59 23.21
C ASP A 71 16.61 -6.80 23.66
N GLU A 72 15.83 -6.65 24.74
CA GLU A 72 14.91 -7.69 25.22
C GLU A 72 13.80 -7.98 24.21
N ILE A 73 13.30 -6.94 23.53
CA ILE A 73 12.29 -7.07 22.46
C ILE A 73 12.87 -7.87 21.28
N LEU A 74 14.11 -7.58 20.87
CA LEU A 74 14.79 -8.31 19.79
C LEU A 74 15.02 -9.78 20.17
N GLN A 75 15.51 -10.03 21.38
CA GLN A 75 15.73 -11.40 21.85
C GLN A 75 14.43 -12.22 21.84
N LYS A 76 13.31 -11.64 22.31
CA LYS A 76 11.99 -12.29 22.27
C LYS A 76 11.51 -12.52 20.85
N TYR A 77 11.69 -11.53 19.98
CA TYR A 77 11.36 -11.63 18.56
C TYR A 77 12.11 -12.78 17.89
N ASP A 78 13.44 -12.87 18.05
CA ASP A 78 14.25 -13.91 17.39
C ASP A 78 13.81 -15.32 17.80
N VAL A 79 13.59 -15.53 19.11
CA VAL A 79 13.12 -16.82 19.62
C VAL A 79 11.75 -17.18 19.05
N LEU A 80 10.80 -16.24 19.02
CA LEU A 80 9.45 -16.47 18.49
C LEU A 80 9.47 -16.68 16.99
N PHE A 81 10.25 -15.89 16.25
CA PHE A 81 10.34 -15.95 14.80
C PHE A 81 10.93 -17.28 14.33
N GLU A 82 12.07 -17.69 14.91
CA GLU A 82 12.74 -18.96 14.61
C GLU A 82 11.88 -20.16 14.95
N ARG A 83 11.22 -20.15 16.11
CA ARG A 83 10.32 -21.24 16.51
C ARG A 83 9.13 -21.38 15.55
N ASN A 84 8.54 -20.25 15.16
CA ASN A 84 7.40 -20.26 14.23
C ASN A 84 7.80 -20.54 12.78
N ALA A 85 9.04 -20.24 12.37
CA ALA A 85 9.59 -20.65 11.08
C ALA A 85 9.70 -22.17 10.95
N LYS A 86 10.07 -22.85 12.05
CA LYS A 86 10.28 -24.31 12.08
C LYS A 86 9.01 -25.11 12.31
N GLN A 87 8.13 -24.63 13.20
CA GLN A 87 7.00 -25.42 13.73
C GLN A 87 5.66 -24.67 13.72
N GLY A 88 5.65 -23.40 13.32
CA GLY A 88 4.47 -22.55 13.33
C GLY A 88 3.81 -22.43 11.96
N SER A 89 2.89 -21.47 11.85
CA SER A 89 2.30 -21.09 10.57
C SER A 89 2.90 -19.78 10.08
N PHE A 90 2.93 -19.61 8.76
CA PHE A 90 3.32 -18.35 8.12
C PHE A 90 2.51 -17.15 8.65
N TYR A 91 1.24 -17.37 9.02
CA TYR A 91 0.39 -16.34 9.61
C TYR A 91 0.92 -15.88 10.98
N ILE A 92 1.26 -16.81 11.87
CA ILE A 92 1.78 -16.46 13.21
C ILE A 92 3.15 -15.81 13.09
N GLN A 93 4.03 -16.35 12.24
CA GLN A 93 5.33 -15.75 11.96
C GLN A 93 5.17 -14.31 11.43
N SER A 94 4.22 -14.09 10.51
CA SER A 94 3.90 -12.75 10.01
C SER A 94 3.40 -11.82 11.12
N LYS A 95 2.61 -12.30 12.08
CA LYS A 95 2.17 -11.49 13.24
C LYS A 95 3.31 -11.11 14.16
N VAL A 96 4.23 -12.04 14.44
CA VAL A 96 5.45 -11.77 15.21
C VAL A 96 6.32 -10.72 14.51
N HIS A 97 6.49 -10.83 13.19
CA HIS A 97 7.21 -9.84 12.40
C HIS A 97 6.56 -8.45 12.44
N ARG A 98 5.24 -8.39 12.25
CA ARG A 98 4.49 -7.12 12.29
C ARG A 98 4.54 -6.45 13.66
N ALA A 99 4.56 -7.23 14.73
CA ALA A 99 4.75 -6.73 16.08
C ALA A 99 6.11 -6.04 16.25
N LYS A 100 7.19 -6.65 15.73
CA LYS A 100 8.52 -6.03 15.75
C LYS A 100 8.55 -4.71 14.96
N GLU A 101 7.99 -4.69 13.74
CA GLU A 101 7.92 -3.46 12.93
C GLU A 101 7.16 -2.33 13.64
N CYS A 102 6.05 -2.67 14.31
CA CYS A 102 5.26 -1.72 15.09
C CYS A 102 6.11 -1.10 16.21
N LEU A 103 6.78 -1.92 17.03
CA LEU A 103 7.61 -1.42 18.14
C LEU A 103 8.85 -0.66 17.65
N GLU A 104 9.42 -1.07 16.51
CA GLU A 104 10.54 -0.36 15.88
C GLU A 104 10.16 1.06 15.49
N SER A 105 8.98 1.24 14.89
CA SER A 105 8.48 2.57 14.52
C SER A 105 8.32 3.47 15.77
N VAL A 106 7.83 2.92 16.87
CA VAL A 106 7.69 3.65 18.14
C VAL A 106 9.05 3.99 18.75
N TYR A 107 10.00 3.05 18.70
CA TYR A 107 11.35 3.25 19.22
C TYR A 107 12.10 4.33 18.43
N GLN A 108 12.05 4.28 17.10
CA GLN A 108 12.67 5.28 16.22
C GLN A 108 12.08 6.68 16.43
N ASN A 109 10.75 6.79 16.61
CA ASN A 109 10.12 8.07 16.91
C ASN A 109 10.55 8.65 18.28
N LYS A 110 10.98 7.81 19.24
CA LYS A 110 11.47 8.25 20.55
C LYS A 110 12.95 8.64 20.56
N VAL A 111 13.73 8.18 19.58
CA VAL A 111 15.13 8.55 19.43
C VAL A 111 15.20 9.67 18.39
N PRO A 112 15.19 10.96 18.80
CA PRO A 112 15.33 12.05 17.86
C PRO A 112 16.67 11.92 17.13
N ILE A 113 16.61 11.98 15.81
CA ILE A 113 17.80 12.03 14.95
C ILE A 113 18.53 13.33 15.31
N LEU A 114 19.71 13.22 15.92
CA LEU A 114 20.64 14.33 16.15
C LEU A 114 21.34 14.72 14.85
#